data_AF-A0A9D7T3N8-F1
#
_entry.id   AF-A0A9D7T3N8-F1
#
_cell.length_a   1.000
_cell.length_b   1.000
_cell.length_c   1.000
_cell.angle_alpha   90.00
_cell.angle_beta   90.00
_cell.angle_gamma   90.00
#
_symmetry.space_group_name_H-M   'P 1'
#
loop_
_entity.id
_entity.type
_entity.pdbx_description
1 polymer ?
#
loop_
_entity_poly.entity_id
_entity_poly.type
_entity_poly.pdbx_seq_one_letter_code
_entity_poly.pdbx_strand_id
1 'polypeptide(L)' 'MPTLEKQLATVAMALPPHKRAKLAGLILDSIETKRDKVIAVKWATEAESRAKAHKKGLLKAVSLERAFGFSV' A
#
# COMPACT_ATOMS: atom_id res chain seq x y z
N MET A 1 28.47 15.08 13.32
CA MET A 1 28.72 14.02 12.31
C MET A 1 27.43 13.74 11.56
N PRO A 2 27.45 13.43 10.26
CA PRO A 2 26.24 13.00 9.55
C PRO A 2 25.71 11.70 10.17
N THR A 3 24.39 11.54 10.18
CA THR A 3 23.77 10.29 10.66
C THR A 3 24.09 9.14 9.71
N LEU A 4 23.97 7.91 10.19
CA LEU A 4 24.22 6.71 9.38
C LEU A 4 23.32 6.69 8.12
N GLU A 5 22.08 7.12 8.24
CA GLU A 5 21.13 7.21 7.12
C GLU A 5 21.61 8.20 6.06
N LYS A 6 22.14 9.36 6.47
CA LYS A 6 22.70 10.36 5.55
C LYS A 6 23.96 9.84 4.85
N GLN A 7 24.79 9.06 5.55
CA GLN A 7 25.96 8.42 4.95
C GLN A 7 25.55 7.37 3.91
N LEU A 8 24.59 6.50 4.24
CA LEU A 8 24.06 5.49 3.31
C LEU A 8 23.37 6.12 2.09
N ALA A 9 22.62 7.20 2.28
CA ALA A 9 21.99 7.94 1.18
C ALA A 9 23.05 8.54 0.23
N THR A 10 24.15 9.08 0.77
CA THR A 10 25.26 9.61 -0.02
C THR A 10 25.88 8.53 -0.90
N VAL A 11 26.12 7.33 -0.34
CA VAL A 11 26.64 6.18 -1.10
C VAL A 11 25.64 5.73 -2.16
N ALA A 12 24.35 5.64 -1.83
CA ALA A 12 23.30 5.25 -2.77
C ALA A 12 23.17 6.24 -3.95
N MET A 13 23.34 7.54 -3.69
CA MET A 13 23.32 8.59 -4.72
C MET A 13 24.56 8.58 -5.62
N ALA A 14 25.67 7.99 -5.19
CA ALA A 14 26.85 7.81 -6.04
C ALA A 14 26.72 6.63 -7.02
N LEU A 15 25.73 5.74 -6.82
CA LEU A 15 25.52 4.60 -7.71
C LEU A 15 25.00 5.03 -9.09
N PRO A 16 25.36 4.30 -10.17
CA PRO A 16 24.72 4.44 -11.47
C PRO A 16 23.19 4.25 -11.39
N PRO A 17 22.40 4.89 -12.27
CA PRO A 17 20.94 4.87 -12.20
C PRO A 17 20.31 3.48 -12.06
N HIS A 18 20.78 2.51 -12.86
CA HIS A 18 20.26 1.13 -12.81
C HIS A 18 20.52 0.43 -11.46
N LYS A 19 21.68 0.66 -10.83
CA LYS A 19 22.00 0.11 -9.51
C LYS A 19 21.21 0.79 -8.41
N ARG A 20 21.00 2.12 -8.54
CA ARG A 20 20.17 2.88 -7.61
C ARG A 20 18.72 2.43 -7.65
N ALA A 21 18.16 2.21 -8.84
CA ALA A 21 16.82 1.65 -9.00
C ALA A 21 16.69 0.25 -8.36
N LYS A 22 17.69 -0.62 -8.57
CA LYS A 22 17.72 -1.94 -7.95
C LYS A 22 17.76 -1.86 -6.41
N LEU A 23 18.58 -0.96 -5.86
CA LEU A 23 18.66 -0.74 -4.42
C LEU A 23 17.34 -0.20 -3.84
N ALA A 24 16.69 0.73 -4.55
CA ALA A 24 15.37 1.23 -4.14
C ALA A 24 14.33 0.10 -4.06
N GLY A 25 14.33 -0.82 -5.04
CA GLY A 25 13.47 -2.01 -5.00
C GLY A 25 13.72 -2.88 -3.77
N LEU A 26 14.99 -3.20 -3.47
CA LEU A 26 15.34 -3.99 -2.27
C LEU A 26 14.91 -3.31 -0.96
N ILE A 27 15.01 -1.98 -0.88
CA ILE A 27 14.54 -1.23 0.29
C ILE A 27 13.01 -1.30 0.39
N LEU A 28 12.29 -1.13 -0.72
CA LEU A 28 10.83 -1.27 -0.74
C LEU A 28 10.38 -2.67 -0.33
N ASP A 29 11.03 -3.71 -0.85
CA ASP A 29 10.76 -5.10 -0.50
C ASP A 29 11.04 -5.38 1.00
N SER A 30 11.99 -4.66 1.60
CA SER A 30 12.28 -4.78 3.04
C SER A 30 11.21 -4.13 3.93
N ILE A 31 10.44 -3.19 3.38
CA ILE A 31 9.33 -2.53 4.06
C ILE A 31 8.07 -3.41 3.94
N GLU A 32 7.92 -4.16 2.83
CA GLU A 32 6.83 -5.13 2.69
C GLU A 32 6.96 -6.25 3.74
N THR A 33 6.07 -6.21 4.73
CA THR A 33 6.04 -7.20 5.79
C THR A 33 5.14 -8.37 5.43
N LYS A 34 5.38 -9.53 6.07
CA LYS A 34 4.42 -10.65 6.02
C LYS A 34 3.02 -10.24 6.52
N ARG A 35 2.91 -9.19 7.36
CA ARG A 35 1.62 -8.65 7.80
C ARG A 35 0.87 -7.99 6.65
N ASP A 36 1.54 -7.35 5.71
CA ASP A 36 0.88 -6.69 4.57
C ASP A 36 0.17 -7.71 3.67
N LYS A 37 0.79 -8.89 3.48
CA LYS A 37 0.15 -10.01 2.77
C LYS A 37 -1.10 -10.52 3.49
N VAL A 38 -1.06 -10.63 4.82
CA VAL A 38 -2.23 -11.02 5.63
C VAL A 38 -3.33 -9.96 5.57
N ILE A 39 -2.96 -8.69 5.63
CA ILE A 39 -3.88 -7.56 5.52
C ILE A 39 -4.54 -7.58 4.13
N ALA A 40 -3.78 -7.75 3.06
CA ALA A 40 -4.31 -7.85 1.70
C ALA A 40 -5.33 -8.99 1.55
N VAL A 41 -5.04 -10.18 2.10
CA VAL A 41 -5.99 -11.30 2.11
C VAL A 41 -7.26 -10.95 2.89
N LYS A 42 -7.13 -10.34 4.07
CA LYS A 42 -8.30 -9.93 4.86
C LYS A 42 -9.17 -8.91 4.13
N TRP A 43 -8.56 -7.95 3.44
CA TRP A 43 -9.28 -6.98 2.61
C TRP A 43 -10.01 -7.63 1.44
N ALA A 44 -9.37 -8.58 0.75
CA ALA A 44 -10.02 -9.33 -0.33
C ALA A 44 -11.24 -10.10 0.19
N THR A 45 -11.07 -10.86 1.29
CA THR A 45 -12.17 -11.60 1.92
C THR A 45 -13.31 -10.67 2.35
N GLU A 46 -12.99 -9.52 2.96
CA GLU A 46 -13.99 -8.54 3.38
C GLU A 46 -14.74 -7.95 2.19
N ALA A 47 -14.04 -7.60 1.11
CA ALA A 47 -14.66 -7.06 -0.10
C ALA A 47 -15.64 -8.06 -0.74
N GLU A 48 -15.24 -9.33 -0.86
CA GLU A 48 -16.09 -10.41 -1.35
C GLU A 48 -17.32 -10.63 -0.45
N SER A 49 -17.10 -10.65 0.87
CA SER A 49 -18.16 -10.77 1.87
C SER A 49 -19.20 -9.65 1.73
N ARG A 50 -18.74 -8.40 1.64
CA ARG A 50 -19.61 -7.22 1.45
C ARG A 50 -20.38 -7.27 0.14
N ALA A 51 -19.74 -7.66 -0.95
CA ALA A 51 -20.41 -7.79 -2.24
C ALA A 51 -21.53 -8.85 -2.19
N LYS A 52 -21.28 -9.98 -1.51
CA LYS A 52 -22.29 -11.03 -1.31
C LYS A 52 -23.43 -10.57 -0.41
N ALA A 53 -23.14 -9.87 0.67
CA ALA A 53 -24.15 -9.29 1.56
C ALA A 53 -25.03 -8.27 0.83
N HIS A 54 -24.44 -7.41 0.01
CA HIS A 54 -25.15 -6.45 -0.84
C HIS A 54 -26.09 -7.16 -1.83
N LYS A 55 -25.59 -8.19 -2.54
CA LYS A 55 -26.41 -8.99 -3.47
C LYS A 55 -27.60 -9.68 -2.79
N LYS A 56 -27.46 -10.05 -1.51
CA LYS A 56 -28.52 -10.66 -0.70
C LYS A 56 -29.47 -9.63 -0.04
N GLY A 57 -29.26 -8.33 -0.25
CA GLY A 57 -30.02 -7.26 0.40
C GLY A 57 -29.71 -7.07 1.88
N LEU A 58 -28.66 -7.72 2.41
CA LEU A 58 -28.21 -7.57 3.80
C LEU A 58 -27.42 -6.28 4.03
N LEU A 59 -26.92 -5.67 2.96
CA LEU A 59 -26.17 -4.41 2.98
C LEU A 59 -26.71 -3.50 1.87
N LYS A 60 -26.89 -2.22 2.16
CA LYS A 60 -27.34 -1.21 1.18
C LYS A 60 -26.18 -0.33 0.75
N ALA A 61 -26.00 -0.15 -0.56
CA ALA A 61 -25.10 0.86 -1.07
C ALA A 61 -25.68 2.27 -0.85
N VAL A 62 -24.80 3.25 -0.68
CA VAL A 62 -25.13 4.68 -0.64
C VAL A 62 -24.36 5.40 -1.74
N SER A 63 -24.85 6.56 -2.18
CA SER A 63 -24.13 7.40 -3.14
C SER A 63 -22.81 7.93 -2.55
N LEU A 64 -21.85 8.26 -3.42
CA LEU A 64 -20.57 8.87 -3.03
C LEU A 64 -20.79 10.19 -2.28
N GLU A 65 -21.71 11.03 -2.77
CA GLU A 65 -22.10 12.28 -2.10
C GLU A 65 -22.57 12.01 -0.66
N ARG A 66 -23.40 10.98 -0.46
CA ARG A 66 -23.87 10.61 0.88
C ARG A 66 -22.76 10.04 1.77
N ALA A 67 -21.77 9.37 1.19
CA ALA A 67 -20.67 8.75 1.92
C ALA A 67 -19.56 9.75 2.31
N PHE A 68 -19.23 10.69 1.41
CA PHE A 68 -18.05 11.54 1.51
C PHE A 68 -18.33 13.04 1.44
N GLY A 69 -19.57 13.46 1.15
CA GLY A 69 -19.97 14.86 1.14
C GLY A 69 -19.53 15.67 -0.08
N PHE A 70 -19.09 15.02 -1.16
CA PHE A 70 -18.76 15.70 -2.42
C PHE A 70 -19.24 14.91 -3.64
N SER A 71 -19.55 15.63 -4.73
CA SER A 71 -19.81 15.06 -6.05
C SER A 71 -18.52 14.97 -6.86
N VAL A 72 -18.42 13.95 -7.72
CA VAL A 72 -17.33 13.74 -8.68
C VAL A 72 -17.74 14.34 -10.02
#